data_AF-A0A1D6H9X5-F1
#
_entry.id   AF-A0A1D6H9X5-F1
#
_cell.length_a   1.000
_cell.length_b   1.000
_cell.length_c   1.000
_cell.angle_alpha   90.00
_cell.angle_beta   90.00
_cell.angle_gamma   90.00
#
_symmetry.space_group_name_H-M   'P 1'
#
loop_
_entity.id
_entity.type
_entity.pdbx_description
1 polymer ?
#
loop_
_entity_poly.entity_id
_entity_poly.type
_entity_poly.pdbx_seq_one_letter_code
_entity_poly.pdbx_strand_id
1 'polypeptide(L)'
;MMVGFGKWSWSPLELEDPFPDGDGKVHLWHGAEDLIVPVGLSRHISKSLPWVRYHELPTAGHLFPMADGMADVIVKSLLLGDE
;
A
#
# COMPACT_ATOMS: atom_id res chain seq x y z
N MET A 1 -5.99 -5.27 13.42
CA MET A 1 -6.11 -5.83 12.05
C MET A 1 -7.49 -5.51 11.49
N MET A 2 -7.66 -4.30 10.94
CA MET A 2 -8.97 -3.78 10.49
C MET A 2 -9.50 -4.48 9.24
N VAL A 3 -8.62 -4.83 8.30
CA VAL A 3 -9.00 -5.44 7.01
C VAL A 3 -9.68 -6.81 7.18
N GLY A 4 -9.23 -7.64 8.13
CA GLY A 4 -9.77 -9.00 8.32
C GLY A 4 -10.82 -9.15 9.43
N PHE A 5 -10.87 -8.24 10.40
CA PHE A 5 -11.64 -8.44 11.64
C PHE A 5 -12.47 -7.22 12.07
N GLY A 6 -12.38 -6.11 11.34
CA GLY A 6 -13.07 -4.86 11.65
C GLY A 6 -14.38 -4.71 10.86
N LYS A 7 -15.34 -3.98 11.44
CA LYS A 7 -16.44 -3.40 10.68
C LYS A 7 -15.97 -2.06 10.12
N TRP A 8 -16.17 -1.86 8.82
CA TRP A 8 -15.80 -0.63 8.14
C TRP A 8 -17.02 0.28 8.04
N SER A 9 -16.87 1.55 8.44
CA SER A 9 -17.90 2.58 8.25
C SER A 9 -17.74 3.36 6.95
N TRP A 10 -16.67 3.09 6.19
CA TRP A 10 -16.30 3.76 4.94
C TRP A 10 -15.45 2.80 4.09
N SER A 11 -15.34 3.05 2.78
CA SER A 11 -14.48 2.27 1.88
C SER A 11 -13.27 3.10 1.42
N PRO A 12 -12.06 2.52 1.36
CA PRO A 12 -10.90 3.21 0.76
C PRO A 12 -11.15 3.59 -0.70
N LEU A 13 -12.03 2.87 -1.39
CA LEU A 13 -12.39 3.15 -2.79
C LEU A 13 -13.21 4.44 -2.96
N GLU A 14 -13.73 5.02 -1.87
CA GLU A 14 -14.50 6.26 -1.87
C GLU A 14 -13.60 7.50 -1.65
N LEU A 15 -12.30 7.30 -1.42
CA LEU A 15 -11.35 8.40 -1.22
C LEU A 15 -11.06 9.11 -2.55
N GLU A 16 -11.22 10.43 -2.53
CA GLU A 16 -10.70 11.31 -3.57
C GLU A 16 -9.18 11.47 -3.41
N ASP A 17 -8.51 11.90 -4.49
CA ASP A 17 -7.08 12.19 -4.46
C ASP A 17 -6.80 13.30 -3.44
N PRO A 18 -6.05 13.02 -2.34
CA PRO A 18 -5.74 14.04 -1.35
C PRO A 18 -4.71 15.06 -1.82
N PHE A 19 -4.02 14.81 -2.93
CA PHE A 19 -2.97 15.66 -3.50
C PHE A 19 -3.25 15.98 -4.98
N PRO A 20 -4.38 16.63 -5.29
CA PRO A 20 -4.79 16.88 -6.68
C PRO A 20 -3.82 17.80 -7.44
N ASP A 21 -3.05 18.62 -6.71
CA ASP A 21 -2.04 19.52 -7.27
C ASP A 21 -0.66 18.85 -7.43
N GLY A 22 -0.54 17.56 -7.10
CA GLY A 22 0.69 16.76 -7.25
C GLY A 22 1.78 17.08 -6.21
N ASP A 23 1.41 17.75 -5.14
CA ASP A 23 2.24 18.14 -4.00
C ASP A 23 2.55 16.99 -3.03
N GLY A 24 1.87 15.85 -3.20
CA GLY A 24 2.10 14.64 -2.43
C GLY A 24 1.86 13.36 -3.23
N LYS A 25 2.20 12.23 -2.60
CA LYS A 25 2.01 10.89 -3.17
C LYS A 25 1.53 9.95 -2.08
N VAL A 26 0.56 9.10 -2.40
CA VAL A 26 0.13 8.00 -1.53
C VAL A 26 0.72 6.71 -2.06
N HIS A 27 1.37 5.94 -1.18
CA HIS A 27 1.99 4.68 -1.53
C HIS A 27 1.36 3.52 -0.76
N LEU A 28 1.13 2.39 -1.44
CA LEU A 28 0.58 1.16 -0.90
C LEU A 28 1.55 0.01 -1.15
N TRP A 29 2.10 -0.57 -0.08
CA TRP A 29 2.96 -1.75 -0.18
C TRP A 29 2.21 -3.01 0.24
N HIS A 30 2.46 -4.12 -0.46
CA HIS A 30 1.86 -5.42 -0.13
C HIS A 30 2.79 -6.57 -0.53
N GLY A 31 2.96 -7.55 0.36
CA GLY A 31 3.70 -8.79 0.06
C GLY A 31 2.82 -9.81 -0.68
N ALA A 32 3.22 -10.23 -1.89
CA ALA A 32 2.38 -11.11 -2.72
C ALA A 32 2.12 -12.50 -2.11
N GLU A 33 2.94 -12.92 -1.15
CA GLU A 33 2.81 -14.17 -0.38
C GLU A 33 2.16 -13.93 0.99
N ASP A 34 1.45 -12.81 1.18
CA ASP A 34 0.69 -12.54 2.40
C ASP A 34 -0.41 -13.61 2.62
N LEU A 35 -0.28 -14.35 3.72
CA LEU A 35 -1.19 -15.43 4.11
C LEU A 35 -2.35 -14.95 4.99
N ILE A 36 -2.38 -13.67 5.37
CA ILE A 36 -3.37 -13.06 6.26
C ILE A 36 -4.34 -12.19 5.47
N VAL A 37 -3.82 -11.36 4.56
CA VAL A 37 -4.63 -10.49 3.69
C VAL A 37 -4.33 -10.82 2.23
N PRO A 38 -5.32 -11.19 1.41
CA PRO A 38 -5.07 -11.47 0.00
C PRO A 38 -4.56 -10.24 -0.77
N VAL A 39 -3.43 -10.39 -1.48
CA VAL A 39 -2.84 -9.35 -2.34
C VAL A 39 -3.80 -8.78 -3.38
N GLY A 40 -4.82 -9.55 -3.77
CA GLY A 40 -5.89 -9.11 -4.66
C GLY A 40 -6.61 -7.83 -4.18
N LEU A 41 -6.70 -7.61 -2.87
CA LEU A 41 -7.29 -6.40 -2.31
C LEU A 41 -6.48 -5.15 -2.69
N SER A 42 -5.17 -5.17 -2.45
CA SER A 42 -4.29 -4.04 -2.77
C SER A 42 -4.22 -3.79 -4.28
N ARG A 43 -4.21 -4.85 -5.09
CA ARG A 43 -4.31 -4.76 -6.57
C ARG A 43 -5.63 -4.13 -7.03
N HIS A 44 -6.74 -4.38 -6.32
CA HIS A 44 -8.03 -3.77 -6.64
C HIS A 44 -8.05 -2.29 -6.26
N ILE A 45 -7.58 -1.96 -5.06
CA ILE A 45 -7.46 -0.57 -4.58
C ILE A 45 -6.62 0.26 -5.54
N SER A 46 -5.44 -0.23 -5.94
CA SER A 46 -4.55 0.53 -6.84
C SER A 46 -5.11 0.75 -8.24
N LYS A 47 -5.96 -0.17 -8.73
CA LYS A 47 -6.66 0.00 -10.01
C LYS A 47 -7.80 1.02 -9.92
N SER A 48 -8.50 1.03 -8.79
CA SER A 48 -9.65 1.90 -8.55
C SER A 48 -9.24 3.32 -8.15
N LEU A 49 -8.07 3.49 -7.53
CA LEU A 49 -7.53 4.76 -7.06
C LEU A 49 -6.20 5.05 -7.78
N PRO A 50 -6.22 5.66 -8.99
CA PRO A 50 -5.02 5.86 -9.80
C PRO A 50 -3.93 6.73 -9.15
N TRP A 51 -4.29 7.52 -8.14
CA TRP A 51 -3.39 8.34 -7.34
C TRP A 51 -2.58 7.53 -6.31
N VAL A 52 -2.93 6.26 -6.08
CA VAL A 52 -2.15 5.34 -5.23
C VAL A 52 -1.02 4.70 -6.02
N ARG A 53 0.22 4.91 -5.58
CA ARG A 53 1.39 4.17 -6.06
C ARG A 53 1.48 2.81 -5.38
N TYR A 54 1.29 1.76 -6.15
CA TYR A 54 1.29 0.39 -5.63
C TYR A 54 2.63 -0.31 -5.79
N HIS A 55 3.09 -0.90 -4.68
CA HIS A 55 4.36 -1.61 -4.55
C HIS A 55 4.06 -3.04 -4.12
N GLU A 56 4.11 -3.97 -5.06
CA GLU A 56 3.96 -5.40 -4.77
C GLU A 56 5.33 -6.04 -4.58
N LEU A 57 5.54 -6.74 -3.47
CA LEU A 57 6.76 -7.48 -3.19
C LEU A 57 6.53 -8.97 -3.52
N PRO A 58 7.07 -9.50 -4.63
CA PRO A 58 6.65 -10.81 -5.17
C PRO A 58 6.89 -12.01 -4.25
N THR A 59 7.88 -11.93 -3.37
CA THR A 59 8.33 -13.04 -2.50
C THR A 59 8.15 -12.73 -1.01
N ALA A 60 7.39 -11.70 -0.67
CA ALA A 60 7.24 -11.25 0.71
C ALA A 60 5.83 -11.56 1.24
N GLY A 61 5.74 -11.86 2.53
CA GLY A 61 4.46 -12.07 3.22
C GLY A 61 4.01 -10.86 4.05
N HIS A 62 3.03 -11.06 4.93
CA HIS A 62 2.42 -10.01 5.76
C HIS A 62 3.44 -9.17 6.57
N LEU A 63 4.51 -9.82 7.04
CA LEU A 63 5.51 -9.23 7.92
C LEU A 63 6.70 -8.63 7.17
N PHE A 64 6.58 -8.38 5.85
CA PHE A 64 7.63 -7.74 5.07
C PHE A 64 8.19 -6.44 5.70
N PRO A 65 7.41 -5.58 6.40
CA PRO A 65 7.97 -4.37 7.00
C PRO A 65 9.01 -4.64 8.10
N MET A 66 9.03 -5.86 8.66
CA MET A 66 9.98 -6.28 9.68
C MET A 66 11.28 -6.86 9.10
N ALA A 67 11.36 -7.05 7.78
CA ALA A 67 12.59 -7.51 7.15
C ALA A 67 13.71 -6.48 7.31
N ASP A 68 14.94 -6.95 7.46
CA ASP A 68 16.10 -6.09 7.62
C ASP A 68 16.23 -5.12 6.43
N GLY A 69 16.48 -3.84 6.74
CA GLY A 69 16.56 -2.76 5.76
C GLY A 69 15.23 -2.30 5.12
N MET A 70 14.09 -2.97 5.35
CA MET A 70 12.83 -2.61 4.69
C MET A 70 12.33 -1.23 5.11
N ALA A 71 12.49 -0.87 6.38
CA ALA A 71 12.13 0.46 6.87
C ALA A 71 12.90 1.57 6.12
N ASP A 72 14.20 1.38 5.90
CA ASP A 72 15.03 2.32 5.15
C ASP A 72 14.59 2.42 3.70
N VAL A 73 14.24 1.29 3.06
CA VAL A 73 13.72 1.27 1.69
C VAL A 73 12.42 2.08 1.61
N ILE A 74 11.45 1.82 2.48
CA ILE A 74 10.17 2.54 2.49
C ILE A 74 10.38 4.05 2.72
N VAL A 75 11.19 4.42 3.71
CA VAL A 75 11.45 5.84 4.02
C VAL A 75 12.19 6.54 2.87
N LYS A 76 13.16 5.89 2.24
CA LYS A 76 13.85 6.45 1.06
C LYS A 76 12.89 6.63 -0.11
N SER A 77 12.03 5.66 -0.42
CA SER A 77 11.01 5.81 -1.46
C SER A 77 10.05 6.98 -1.19
N LEU A 78 9.67 7.20 0.07
CA LEU A 78 8.81 8.33 0.45
C LEU A 78 9.50 9.70 0.33
N LEU A 79 10.78 9.78 0.69
CA LEU A 79 11.53 11.05 0.71
C LEU A 79 12.14 11.43 -0.64
N LEU A 80 12.66 10.43 -1.36
CA LEU A 80 13.38 10.62 -2.62
C LEU A 80 12.47 10.40 -3.84
N GLY A 81 11.33 9.74 -3.65
CA GLY A 81 10.47 9.26 -4.72
C GLY A 81 10.97 7.95 -5.32
N ASP A 82 10.12 7.37 -6.17
CA ASP A 82 10.53 6.29 -7.08
C ASP A 82 11.21 6.94 -8.30
N GLU A 83 12.36 6.41 -8.74
CA GLU A 83 13.00 6.81 -10.02
C GLU A 83 12.05 6.69 -11.22
#